data_AF-A0A7S0TPF2-F1
#
_entry.id   AF-A0A7S0TPF2-F1
#
_cell.length_a   1.000
_cell.length_b   1.000
_cell.length_c   1.000
_cell.angle_alpha   90.00
_cell.angle_beta   90.00
_cell.angle_gamma   90.00
#
_symmetry.space_group_name_H-M   'P 1'
#
loop_
_entity.id
_entity.type
_entity.pdbx_description
1 polymer ?
#
loop_
_entity_poly.entity_id
_entity_poly.type
_entity_poly.pdbx_seq_one_letter_code
_entity_poly.pdbx_strand_id
1 'polypeptide(L)'
;GRKKGGGGAGLTERTVVQEDPGQVGTGGWDFYTISPDDATQHANGGRACLAKERWSMDVKGFVAAPYGPGVAAVVHSRRTFGSGAERYVYHFYEVSNDSPQTVMKFVGNQLTAKDPKHQENVNDPKFLRNFCRVQAKAQALAVNFNRRVQGKSAWQISFVECYIYTLTEWGVWEDGTGSVLVEPFLEGRFVKWNSNAGYVKPSQAPRQAGAGAARNDIGLFGIGEDEEEDDSDTDSLDSVAPFRMPEGNIEPDHAPQAFSHFTHSITDGKDLVCDLQGVWNETDGFMLTDPVIHHASGKGKNGRTDRGKEGIKKFFETHKCNPLCKRLGLNIFAESMRV
;
A
#
# COMPACT_ATOMS: atom_id res chain seq x y z
N GLY A 1 -44.17 20.20 20.10
CA GLY A 1 -44.03 19.11 19.12
C GLY A 1 -42.93 19.41 18.13
N ARG A 2 -42.29 18.34 17.64
CA ARG A 2 -41.25 18.23 16.58
C ARG A 2 -39.77 18.47 16.95
N LYS A 3 -39.07 17.32 17.02
CA LYS A 3 -37.62 17.09 16.99
C LYS A 3 -36.98 17.69 15.73
N LYS A 4 -35.78 18.28 15.86
CA LYS A 4 -34.80 18.41 14.77
C LYS A 4 -33.78 17.27 14.91
N GLY A 5 -33.72 16.39 13.92
CA GLY A 5 -32.65 15.41 13.77
C GLY A 5 -31.52 16.00 12.93
N GLY A 6 -30.30 15.93 13.44
CA GLY A 6 -29.08 16.18 12.68
C GLY A 6 -28.72 14.93 11.89
N GLY A 7 -28.56 15.08 10.57
CA GLY A 7 -27.91 14.10 9.70
C GLY A 7 -26.48 14.57 9.43
N GLY A 8 -25.52 13.73 9.80
CA GLY A 8 -24.11 13.94 9.46
C GLY A 8 -23.91 13.86 7.96
N ALA A 9 -23.12 14.79 7.42
CA ALA A 9 -22.69 14.76 6.03
C ALA A 9 -21.60 13.67 5.88
N GLY A 10 -22.03 12.47 5.51
CA GLY A 10 -21.22 11.53 4.76
C GLY A 10 -21.65 11.56 3.30
N LEU A 11 -20.74 11.12 2.42
CA LEU A 11 -20.89 10.84 0.99
C LEU A 11 -20.43 11.96 0.03
N THR A 12 -19.26 11.68 -0.57
CA THR A 12 -18.91 11.95 -1.98
C THR A 12 -19.27 13.33 -2.53
N GLU A 13 -18.39 14.32 -2.30
CA GLU A 13 -18.34 15.47 -3.19
C GLU A 13 -17.87 14.99 -4.58
N ARG A 14 -18.85 14.76 -5.45
CA ARG A 14 -18.69 14.50 -6.87
C ARG A 14 -18.04 15.72 -7.53
N THR A 15 -16.74 15.69 -7.73
CA THR A 15 -16.10 16.62 -8.67
C THR A 15 -16.50 16.20 -10.08
N VAL A 16 -17.49 16.89 -10.65
CA VAL A 16 -17.87 16.78 -12.07
C VAL A 16 -16.75 17.42 -12.89
N VAL A 17 -16.08 16.66 -13.75
CA VAL A 17 -15.23 17.24 -14.80
C VAL A 17 -16.16 17.64 -15.94
N GLN A 18 -16.51 18.92 -16.03
CA GLN A 18 -17.23 19.48 -17.17
C GLN A 18 -16.23 19.90 -18.25
N GLU A 19 -15.88 19.07 -19.24
CA GLU A 19 -15.17 19.58 -20.45
C GLU A 19 -15.53 18.83 -21.75
N ASP A 20 -15.55 19.62 -22.84
CA ASP A 20 -16.03 19.48 -24.23
C ASP A 20 -15.33 18.35 -25.05
N PRO A 21 -16.01 17.55 -25.92
CA PRO A 21 -15.45 16.31 -26.50
C PRO A 21 -14.56 16.61 -27.72
N GLY A 22 -14.43 17.89 -28.08
CA GLY A 22 -13.88 18.35 -29.35
C GLY A 22 -12.42 18.78 -29.31
N GLN A 23 -11.76 18.80 -28.15
CA GLN A 23 -10.35 19.17 -28.02
C GLN A 23 -9.56 18.04 -27.37
N VAL A 24 -9.06 17.14 -28.21
CA VAL A 24 -8.05 16.16 -27.83
C VAL A 24 -6.75 16.90 -27.51
N GLY A 25 -6.53 17.15 -26.21
CA GLY A 25 -5.22 17.42 -25.63
C GLY A 25 -4.91 18.86 -25.22
N THR A 26 -5.41 19.35 -24.08
CA THR A 26 -4.84 20.57 -23.43
C THR A 26 -4.99 20.69 -21.90
N GLY A 27 -5.36 19.64 -21.17
CA GLY A 27 -5.62 19.76 -19.73
C GLY A 27 -4.97 18.68 -18.88
N GLY A 28 -3.64 18.68 -18.68
CA GLY A 28 -2.94 17.94 -17.60
C GLY A 28 -3.17 16.42 -17.43
N TRP A 29 -3.97 15.80 -18.29
CA TRP A 29 -4.46 14.43 -18.20
C TRP A 29 -4.32 13.73 -19.54
N ASP A 30 -4.04 12.44 -19.50
CA ASP A 30 -3.97 11.53 -20.62
C ASP A 30 -5.15 10.57 -20.58
N PHE A 31 -5.91 10.51 -21.66
CA PHE A 31 -7.11 9.69 -21.79
C PHE A 31 -6.80 8.44 -22.62
N TYR A 32 -7.18 7.27 -22.10
CA TYR A 32 -6.97 5.98 -22.74
C TYR A 32 -8.29 5.21 -22.82
N THR A 33 -8.86 5.07 -24.01
CA THR A 33 -10.11 4.33 -24.23
C THR A 33 -9.88 2.83 -23.99
N ILE A 34 -10.80 2.15 -23.30
CA ILE A 34 -10.70 0.70 -23.13
C ILE A 34 -10.90 0.03 -24.50
N SER A 35 -9.86 -0.65 -24.98
CA SER A 35 -9.86 -1.36 -26.26
C SER A 35 -8.99 -2.61 -26.13
N PRO A 36 -9.56 -3.74 -25.66
CA PRO A 36 -8.79 -4.96 -25.41
C PRO A 36 -8.31 -5.66 -26.68
N ASP A 37 -8.92 -5.38 -27.83
CA ASP A 37 -8.79 -6.22 -29.03
C ASP A 37 -7.84 -5.67 -30.10
N ASP A 38 -7.33 -4.43 -30.01
CA ASP A 38 -6.52 -3.89 -31.10
C ASP A 38 -5.59 -2.71 -30.76
N ALA A 39 -4.30 -3.01 -30.52
CA ALA A 39 -3.25 -1.99 -30.43
C ALA A 39 -2.99 -1.29 -31.78
N THR A 40 -3.31 -1.94 -32.90
CA THR A 40 -3.00 -1.48 -34.27
C THR A 40 -4.03 -0.49 -34.81
N GLN A 41 -5.30 -0.56 -34.36
CA GLN A 41 -6.33 0.44 -34.68
C GLN A 41 -6.00 1.85 -34.16
N HIS A 42 -5.08 1.95 -33.20
CA HIS A 42 -4.63 3.22 -32.63
C HIS A 42 -3.27 3.69 -33.16
N ALA A 43 -2.72 3.02 -34.19
CA ALA A 43 -1.47 3.39 -34.86
C ALA A 43 -1.43 4.84 -35.39
N ASN A 44 -2.59 5.48 -35.56
CA ASN A 44 -2.73 6.89 -35.95
C ASN A 44 -2.82 7.84 -34.74
N GLY A 45 -2.04 7.61 -33.67
CA GLY A 45 -1.93 8.51 -32.52
C GLY A 45 -3.06 8.40 -31.48
N GLY A 46 -3.82 7.31 -31.50
CA GLY A 46 -4.83 7.02 -30.47
C GLY A 46 -4.20 6.46 -29.20
N ARG A 47 -4.78 6.79 -28.04
CA ARG A 47 -4.40 6.22 -26.74
C ARG A 47 -5.47 5.24 -26.27
N ALA A 48 -5.05 4.03 -25.92
CA ALA A 48 -5.95 2.99 -25.46
C ALA A 48 -5.43 2.28 -24.20
N CYS A 49 -6.35 1.70 -23.45
CA CYS A 49 -6.09 0.79 -22.35
C CYS A 49 -6.45 -0.63 -22.81
N LEU A 50 -5.43 -1.46 -23.00
CA LEU A 50 -5.56 -2.82 -23.54
C LEU A 50 -5.96 -3.82 -22.44
N ALA A 51 -5.40 -3.67 -21.24
CA ALA A 51 -5.62 -4.63 -20.17
C ALA A 51 -5.53 -4.00 -18.79
N LYS A 52 -6.21 -4.64 -17.85
CA LYS A 52 -6.08 -4.44 -16.40
C LYS A 52 -5.89 -5.81 -15.78
N GLU A 53 -4.77 -6.04 -15.14
CA GLU A 53 -4.41 -7.33 -14.56
C GLU A 53 -4.01 -7.20 -13.10
N ARG A 54 -4.19 -8.26 -12.32
CA ARG A 54 -3.77 -8.35 -10.91
C ARG A 54 -3.06 -9.67 -10.66
N TRP A 55 -2.22 -9.73 -9.62
CA TRP A 55 -1.63 -11.00 -9.19
C TRP A 55 -2.65 -11.80 -8.37
N SER A 56 -2.85 -13.07 -8.73
CA SER A 56 -3.65 -14.01 -7.95
C SER A 56 -2.76 -15.03 -7.24
N MET A 57 -2.95 -15.17 -5.93
CA MET A 57 -2.26 -16.16 -5.12
C MET A 57 -2.74 -17.60 -5.38
N ASP A 58 -3.96 -17.78 -5.88
CA ASP A 58 -4.55 -19.10 -6.15
C ASP A 58 -3.90 -19.76 -7.37
N VAL A 59 -3.75 -19.01 -8.46
CA VAL A 59 -3.11 -19.49 -9.70
C VAL A 59 -1.62 -19.16 -9.76
N LYS A 60 -1.10 -18.39 -8.80
CA LYS A 60 0.30 -17.91 -8.75
C LYS A 60 0.73 -17.23 -10.05
N GLY A 61 -0.12 -16.34 -10.56
CA GLY A 61 0.07 -15.66 -11.83
C GLY A 61 -0.83 -14.45 -11.98
N PHE A 62 -0.65 -13.72 -13.08
CA PHE A 62 -1.53 -12.61 -13.42
C PHE A 62 -2.85 -13.11 -14.00
N VAL A 63 -3.92 -12.46 -13.59
CA VAL A 63 -5.27 -12.68 -14.10
C VAL A 63 -5.88 -11.35 -14.47
N ALA A 64 -6.77 -11.36 -15.47
CA ALA A 64 -7.57 -10.18 -15.80
C ALA A 64 -8.35 -9.71 -14.56
N ALA A 65 -8.36 -8.41 -14.33
CA ALA A 65 -9.13 -7.77 -13.28
C ALA A 65 -10.29 -6.98 -13.90
N PRO A 66 -11.48 -7.01 -13.30
CA PRO A 66 -12.60 -6.25 -13.84
C PRO A 66 -12.37 -4.75 -13.67
N TYR A 67 -12.82 -3.98 -14.65
CA TYR A 67 -13.03 -2.54 -14.50
C TYR A 67 -14.29 -2.30 -13.65
N GLY A 68 -14.46 -1.07 -13.16
CA GLY A 68 -15.70 -0.62 -12.57
C GLY A 68 -16.89 -0.75 -13.54
N PRO A 69 -18.13 -0.75 -13.01
CA PRO A 69 -19.32 -0.84 -13.86
C PRO A 69 -19.41 0.33 -14.85
N GLY A 70 -19.56 0.03 -16.14
CA GLY A 70 -19.77 1.02 -17.20
C GLY A 70 -18.52 1.82 -17.60
N VAL A 71 -17.32 1.41 -17.17
CA VAL A 71 -16.08 2.08 -17.55
C VAL A 71 -15.84 1.96 -19.06
N ALA A 72 -15.53 3.09 -19.69
CA ALA A 72 -15.23 3.20 -21.12
C ALA A 72 -13.79 3.66 -21.39
N ALA A 73 -13.16 4.33 -20.42
CA ALA A 73 -11.78 4.79 -20.53
C ALA A 73 -11.11 4.88 -19.15
N VAL A 74 -9.80 5.07 -19.14
CA VAL A 74 -9.03 5.46 -17.96
C VAL A 74 -8.35 6.80 -18.22
N VAL A 75 -8.12 7.56 -17.15
CA VAL A 75 -7.41 8.84 -17.21
C VAL A 75 -6.22 8.83 -16.27
N HIS A 76 -5.08 9.25 -16.79
CA HIS A 76 -3.79 9.30 -16.08
C HIS A 76 -3.32 10.76 -16.00
N SER A 77 -2.94 11.25 -14.82
CA SER A 77 -2.43 12.62 -14.71
C SER A 77 -1.00 12.72 -15.27
N ARG A 78 -0.69 13.80 -16.00
CA ARG A 78 0.69 14.14 -16.36
C ARG A 78 1.51 14.70 -15.20
N ARG A 79 0.83 15.16 -14.15
CA ARG A 79 1.46 15.82 -13.00
C ARG A 79 1.50 14.87 -11.82
N THR A 80 2.67 14.77 -11.21
CA THR A 80 2.81 14.06 -9.94
C THR A 80 2.14 14.87 -8.83
N PHE A 81 1.50 14.19 -7.88
CA PHE A 81 1.01 14.83 -6.64
C PHE A 81 1.84 14.46 -5.42
N GLY A 82 2.87 13.62 -5.62
CA GLY A 82 3.79 13.20 -4.58
C GLY A 82 4.94 12.36 -5.14
N SER A 83 5.88 12.00 -4.27
CA SER A 83 6.93 11.04 -4.62
C SER A 83 7.44 10.33 -3.37
N GLY A 84 7.86 9.08 -3.51
CA GLY A 84 8.59 8.32 -2.50
C GLY A 84 10.08 8.21 -2.84
N ALA A 85 10.82 7.39 -2.09
CA ALA A 85 12.24 7.14 -2.39
C ALA A 85 12.46 6.56 -3.80
N GLU A 86 11.55 5.68 -4.25
CA GLU A 86 11.75 4.90 -5.47
C GLU A 86 10.81 5.28 -6.63
N ARG A 87 9.72 6.00 -6.37
CA ARG A 87 8.61 6.18 -7.32
C ARG A 87 7.98 7.57 -7.27
N TYR A 88 7.43 8.00 -8.39
CA TYR A 88 6.48 9.11 -8.49
C TYR A 88 5.04 8.60 -8.38
N VAL A 89 4.15 9.42 -7.82
CA VAL A 89 2.71 9.09 -7.73
C VAL A 89 1.87 10.09 -8.54
N TYR A 90 0.93 9.56 -9.32
CA TYR A 90 0.03 10.30 -10.19
C TYR A 90 -1.42 9.94 -9.89
N HIS A 91 -2.31 10.89 -10.07
CA HIS A 91 -3.74 10.61 -9.99
C HIS A 91 -4.14 9.73 -11.18
N PHE A 92 -5.00 8.75 -10.91
CA PHE A 92 -5.52 7.84 -11.92
C PHE A 92 -7.01 7.57 -11.66
N TYR A 93 -7.82 7.50 -12.71
CA TYR A 93 -9.25 7.18 -12.57
C TYR A 93 -9.74 6.29 -13.69
N GLU A 94 -10.74 5.47 -13.37
CA GLU A 94 -11.62 4.85 -14.35
C GLU A 94 -12.80 5.79 -14.62
N VAL A 95 -13.20 5.94 -15.89
CA VAL A 95 -14.30 6.83 -16.30
C VAL A 95 -15.32 6.12 -17.18
N SER A 96 -16.60 6.42 -16.96
CA SER A 96 -17.71 5.97 -17.80
C SER A 96 -18.16 7.07 -18.73
N ASN A 97 -18.63 6.68 -19.92
CA ASN A 97 -19.32 7.56 -20.85
C ASN A 97 -20.84 7.45 -20.64
N ASP A 98 -21.50 8.52 -20.19
CA ASP A 98 -22.94 8.54 -19.94
C ASP A 98 -23.63 9.40 -21.01
N SER A 99 -24.01 8.78 -22.15
CA SER A 99 -24.81 9.37 -23.24
C SER A 99 -24.14 10.53 -24.05
N PRO A 100 -24.70 10.99 -25.19
CA PRO A 100 -23.96 11.64 -26.30
C PRO A 100 -23.47 13.08 -26.03
N GLN A 101 -23.44 13.49 -24.77
CA GLN A 101 -23.06 14.82 -24.31
C GLN A 101 -21.78 14.74 -23.50
N THR A 102 -20.74 14.05 -23.99
CA THR A 102 -19.32 14.35 -23.68
C THR A 102 -18.80 14.16 -22.24
N VAL A 103 -19.66 14.25 -21.22
CA VAL A 103 -19.24 14.39 -19.84
C VAL A 103 -18.79 13.03 -19.33
N MET A 104 -17.48 12.91 -19.13
CA MET A 104 -16.88 11.75 -18.50
C MET A 104 -17.16 11.79 -17.00
N LYS A 105 -17.68 10.69 -16.46
CA LYS A 105 -17.96 10.54 -15.04
C LYS A 105 -16.97 9.58 -14.41
N PHE A 106 -16.36 9.97 -13.29
CA PHE A 106 -15.50 9.08 -12.52
C PHE A 106 -16.29 7.88 -11.99
N VAL A 107 -15.71 6.68 -12.15
CA VAL A 107 -16.27 5.43 -11.68
C VAL A 107 -15.41 4.92 -10.53
N GLY A 108 -16.07 4.58 -9.42
CA GLY A 108 -15.39 4.07 -8.24
C GLY A 108 -14.59 5.13 -7.49
N ASN A 109 -13.65 4.65 -6.68
CA ASN A 109 -12.76 5.50 -5.89
C ASN A 109 -11.58 5.98 -6.73
N GLN A 110 -10.97 7.08 -6.32
CA GLN A 110 -9.70 7.54 -6.89
C GLN A 110 -8.64 6.44 -6.80
N LEU A 111 -7.84 6.31 -7.87
CA LEU A 111 -6.69 5.43 -7.92
C LEU A 111 -5.39 6.26 -7.96
N THR A 112 -4.28 5.59 -7.72
CA THR A 112 -2.93 6.16 -7.75
C THR A 112 -2.06 5.32 -8.68
N ALA A 113 -1.57 5.94 -9.74
CA ALA A 113 -0.55 5.36 -10.60
C ALA A 113 0.85 5.63 -10.03
N LYS A 114 1.76 4.68 -10.19
CA LYS A 114 3.10 4.68 -9.60
C LYS A 114 4.16 4.32 -10.63
N ASP A 115 4.99 5.30 -10.97
CA ASP A 115 6.11 5.07 -11.90
C ASP A 115 7.45 5.03 -11.17
N PRO A 116 8.36 4.10 -11.54
CA PRO A 116 9.74 4.09 -11.06
C PRO A 116 10.46 5.40 -11.38
N LYS A 117 11.27 5.90 -10.44
CA LYS A 117 12.14 7.07 -10.67
C LYS A 117 13.32 6.75 -11.58
N HIS A 118 13.74 5.49 -11.66
CA HIS A 118 14.88 5.08 -12.45
C HIS A 118 14.43 4.62 -13.83
N GLN A 119 14.95 5.28 -14.85
CA GLN A 119 14.45 5.19 -16.22
C GLN A 119 14.62 3.80 -16.83
N GLU A 120 15.61 3.02 -16.39
CA GLU A 120 15.80 1.62 -16.81
C GLU A 120 14.71 0.67 -16.33
N ASN A 121 13.94 1.06 -15.31
CA ASN A 121 12.82 0.29 -14.78
C ASN A 121 11.46 0.86 -15.23
N VAL A 122 11.46 2.04 -15.86
CA VAL A 122 10.25 2.61 -16.45
C VAL A 122 9.81 1.67 -17.56
N ASN A 123 8.59 1.14 -17.44
CA ASN A 123 8.02 0.17 -18.36
C ASN A 123 8.68 -1.23 -18.38
N ASP A 124 9.48 -1.64 -17.37
CA ASP A 124 9.87 -3.07 -17.25
C ASP A 124 8.68 -3.87 -16.68
N PRO A 125 7.99 -4.70 -17.47
CA PRO A 125 6.82 -5.43 -16.99
C PRO A 125 7.21 -6.42 -15.88
N LYS A 126 8.43 -7.00 -15.91
CA LYS A 126 8.86 -7.94 -14.86
C LYS A 126 9.06 -7.21 -13.54
N PHE A 127 9.67 -6.03 -13.58
CA PHE A 127 9.86 -5.19 -12.40
C PHE A 127 8.52 -4.78 -11.78
N LEU A 128 7.61 -4.23 -12.57
CA LEU A 128 6.29 -3.79 -12.09
C LEU A 128 5.43 -4.95 -11.59
N ARG A 129 5.42 -6.07 -12.33
CA ARG A 129 4.67 -7.28 -11.95
C ARG A 129 5.17 -7.88 -10.64
N ASN A 130 6.45 -7.74 -10.31
CA ASN A 130 6.98 -8.20 -9.04
C ASN A 130 6.36 -7.45 -7.84
N PHE A 131 6.06 -6.15 -7.94
CA PHE A 131 5.36 -5.42 -6.87
C PHE A 131 4.01 -6.05 -6.56
N CYS A 132 3.22 -6.37 -7.58
CA CYS A 132 1.91 -6.98 -7.34
C CYS A 132 1.96 -8.39 -6.77
N ARG A 133 2.97 -9.17 -7.15
CA ARG A 133 3.21 -10.45 -6.48
C ARG A 133 3.55 -10.26 -5.00
N VAL A 134 4.43 -9.31 -4.68
CA VAL A 134 4.88 -9.06 -3.29
C VAL A 134 3.75 -8.53 -2.43
N GLN A 135 2.99 -7.55 -2.92
CA GLN A 135 1.83 -6.99 -2.22
C GLN A 135 0.73 -8.03 -2.00
N ALA A 136 0.41 -8.85 -3.00
CA ALA A 136 -0.56 -9.94 -2.86
C ALA A 136 -0.09 -11.01 -1.86
N LYS A 137 1.21 -11.33 -1.84
CA LYS A 137 1.79 -12.25 -0.83
C LYS A 137 1.68 -11.68 0.58
N ALA A 138 1.96 -10.39 0.76
CA ALA A 138 1.79 -9.71 2.04
C ALA A 138 0.32 -9.72 2.49
N GLN A 139 -0.63 -9.50 1.56
CA GLN A 139 -2.06 -9.60 1.84
C GLN A 139 -2.47 -11.01 2.31
N ALA A 140 -1.96 -12.06 1.66
CA ALA A 140 -2.25 -13.44 2.08
C ALA A 140 -1.75 -13.72 3.51
N LEU A 141 -0.58 -13.19 3.89
CA LEU A 141 -0.07 -13.27 5.26
C LEU A 141 -0.89 -12.43 6.23
N ALA A 142 -1.38 -11.26 5.81
CA ALA A 142 -2.26 -10.40 6.60
C ALA A 142 -3.59 -11.08 6.93
N VAL A 143 -4.18 -11.81 5.98
CA VAL A 143 -5.38 -12.64 6.24
C VAL A 143 -5.14 -13.66 7.36
N ASN A 144 -3.97 -14.32 7.37
CA ASN A 144 -3.61 -15.26 8.44
C ASN A 144 -3.39 -14.55 9.78
N PHE A 145 -2.75 -13.39 9.78
CA PHE A 145 -2.56 -12.57 10.97
C PHE A 145 -3.89 -12.13 11.59
N ASN A 146 -4.77 -11.56 10.78
CA ASN A 146 -6.10 -11.10 11.15
C ASN A 146 -6.93 -12.23 11.79
N ARG A 147 -6.90 -13.42 11.16
CA ARG A 147 -7.54 -14.63 11.69
C ARG A 147 -6.98 -15.03 13.06
N ARG A 148 -5.68 -14.86 13.29
CA ARG A 148 -5.01 -15.21 14.55
C ARG A 148 -5.26 -14.20 15.66
N VAL A 149 -5.33 -12.90 15.33
CA VAL A 149 -5.54 -11.82 16.29
C VAL A 149 -6.92 -11.91 16.95
N GLN A 150 -7.97 -12.27 16.20
CA GLN A 150 -9.38 -12.34 16.66
C GLN A 150 -9.72 -11.17 17.60
N GLY A 151 -9.56 -9.94 17.09
CA GLY A 151 -9.58 -8.73 17.90
C GLY A 151 -10.32 -7.58 17.24
N LYS A 152 -10.10 -6.37 17.75
CA LYS A 152 -10.73 -5.15 17.23
C LYS A 152 -10.33 -4.89 15.77
N SER A 153 -11.20 -4.25 15.01
CA SER A 153 -10.91 -3.80 13.64
C SER A 153 -9.65 -2.93 13.59
N ALA A 154 -9.44 -2.10 14.61
CA ALA A 154 -8.26 -1.26 14.79
C ALA A 154 -6.90 -1.99 14.77
N TRP A 155 -6.85 -3.32 14.93
CA TRP A 155 -5.62 -4.13 14.85
C TRP A 155 -5.50 -4.93 13.56
N GLN A 156 -6.54 -4.93 12.73
CA GLN A 156 -6.55 -5.67 11.48
C GLN A 156 -5.62 -4.98 10.48
N ILE A 157 -4.89 -5.79 9.73
CA ILE A 157 -4.02 -5.32 8.66
C ILE A 157 -4.55 -5.82 7.33
N SER A 158 -4.58 -4.92 6.36
CA SER A 158 -4.89 -5.23 4.97
C SER A 158 -3.90 -4.50 4.08
N PHE A 159 -3.57 -5.10 2.95
CA PHE A 159 -2.83 -4.47 1.88
C PHE A 159 -3.78 -4.21 0.72
N VAL A 160 -3.71 -3.00 0.15
CA VAL A 160 -4.51 -2.68 -1.02
C VAL A 160 -4.13 -3.59 -2.18
N GLU A 161 -5.10 -3.93 -3.02
CA GLU A 161 -4.81 -4.63 -4.25
C GLU A 161 -4.13 -3.66 -5.24
N CYS A 162 -3.14 -4.15 -5.97
CA CYS A 162 -2.55 -3.39 -7.08
C CYS A 162 -2.81 -4.10 -8.40
N TYR A 163 -2.80 -3.27 -9.44
CA TYR A 163 -3.14 -3.62 -10.80
C TYR A 163 -2.02 -3.16 -11.72
N ILE A 164 -1.81 -3.92 -12.79
CA ILE A 164 -1.04 -3.48 -13.94
C ILE A 164 -2.04 -3.09 -15.02
N TYR A 165 -1.99 -1.84 -15.45
CA TYR A 165 -2.69 -1.36 -16.63
C TYR A 165 -1.72 -1.38 -17.81
N THR A 166 -2.16 -1.95 -18.93
CA THR A 166 -1.41 -1.93 -20.19
C THR A 166 -2.02 -0.85 -21.08
N LEU A 167 -1.26 0.20 -21.36
CA LEU A 167 -1.68 1.39 -22.10
C LEU A 167 -0.93 1.48 -23.43
N THR A 168 -1.49 2.16 -24.44
CA THR A 168 -0.82 2.41 -25.73
C THR A 168 -0.58 3.89 -25.98
N GLU A 169 0.65 4.20 -26.42
CA GLU A 169 1.07 5.55 -26.77
C GLU A 169 2.30 5.50 -27.68
N TRP A 170 2.04 5.66 -28.98
CA TRP A 170 3.07 5.65 -30.01
C TRP A 170 4.01 6.85 -29.88
N GLY A 171 5.32 6.59 -29.96
CA GLY A 171 6.35 7.63 -29.83
C GLY A 171 6.73 7.98 -28.38
N VAL A 172 6.03 7.41 -27.39
CA VAL A 172 6.43 7.47 -25.97
C VAL A 172 7.09 6.16 -25.55
N TRP A 173 6.48 5.02 -25.88
CA TRP A 173 7.04 3.69 -25.60
C TRP A 173 7.63 3.06 -26.87
N GLU A 174 8.75 2.35 -26.74
CA GLU A 174 9.52 1.80 -27.85
C GLU A 174 8.71 0.80 -28.70
N ASP A 175 7.88 -0.02 -28.06
CA ASP A 175 6.95 -0.97 -28.67
C ASP A 175 5.52 -0.40 -28.78
N GLY A 176 5.34 0.89 -28.48
CA GLY A 176 4.04 1.56 -28.43
C GLY A 176 3.17 1.20 -27.23
N THR A 177 3.64 0.38 -26.28
CA THR A 177 2.87 -0.11 -25.14
C THR A 177 3.58 0.14 -23.80
N GLY A 178 2.84 0.66 -22.82
CA GLY A 178 3.29 0.95 -21.47
C GLY A 178 2.58 0.12 -20.41
N SER A 179 3.31 -0.39 -19.41
CA SER A 179 2.74 -0.96 -18.20
C SER A 179 2.77 0.07 -17.08
N VAL A 180 1.63 0.34 -16.44
CA VAL A 180 1.49 1.26 -15.31
C VAL A 180 1.00 0.51 -14.09
N LEU A 181 1.72 0.66 -12.97
CA LEU A 181 1.31 0.12 -11.68
C LEU A 181 0.29 1.04 -11.03
N VAL A 182 -0.89 0.54 -10.71
CA VAL A 182 -2.00 1.33 -10.15
C VAL A 182 -2.58 0.64 -8.92
N GLU A 183 -2.91 1.42 -7.90
CA GLU A 183 -3.59 0.95 -6.69
C GLU A 183 -4.65 1.95 -6.20
N PRO A 184 -5.57 1.55 -5.30
CA PRO A 184 -6.47 2.48 -4.64
C PRO A 184 -5.74 3.64 -3.95
N PHE A 185 -6.26 4.85 -4.09
CA PHE A 185 -5.79 5.98 -3.31
C PHE A 185 -6.16 5.80 -1.84
N LEU A 186 -5.17 5.97 -0.96
CA LEU A 186 -5.36 5.88 0.49
C LEU A 186 -5.70 7.26 1.06
N GLU A 187 -6.97 7.47 1.40
CA GLU A 187 -7.43 8.70 2.04
C GLU A 187 -7.05 8.70 3.53
N GLY A 188 -6.42 9.79 3.99
CA GLY A 188 -6.09 10.00 5.39
C GLY A 188 -4.61 10.32 5.61
N ARG A 189 -4.18 10.24 6.88
CA ARG A 189 -2.80 10.51 7.25
C ARG A 189 -1.93 9.29 6.92
N PHE A 190 -1.05 9.45 5.95
CA PHE A 190 -0.06 8.45 5.60
C PHE A 190 1.02 8.35 6.70
N VAL A 191 1.32 7.13 7.14
CA VAL A 191 2.29 6.83 8.21
C VAL A 191 3.14 5.64 7.79
N LYS A 192 4.42 5.67 8.15
CA LYS A 192 5.35 4.55 8.05
C LYS A 192 5.64 4.02 9.46
N TRP A 193 5.27 2.78 9.74
CA TRP A 193 5.40 2.17 11.07
C TRP A 193 6.71 1.41 11.26
N ASN A 194 7.26 0.82 10.19
CA ASN A 194 8.64 0.35 10.15
C ASN A 194 9.23 0.50 8.76
N SER A 195 10.55 0.30 8.65
CA SER A 195 11.24 0.22 7.36
C SER A 195 11.84 -1.15 7.08
N ASN A 196 12.33 -1.34 5.87
CA ASN A 196 13.16 -2.47 5.47
C ASN A 196 14.61 -2.42 5.98
N ALA A 197 14.95 -1.41 6.79
CA ALA A 197 16.30 -1.15 7.30
C ALA A 197 16.37 -1.00 8.83
N GLY A 198 15.32 -1.41 9.56
CA GLY A 198 15.32 -1.45 11.04
C GLY A 198 14.65 -0.25 11.71
N TYR A 199 14.18 0.76 10.98
CA TYR A 199 13.40 1.85 11.57
C TYR A 199 12.10 1.31 12.18
N VAL A 200 11.76 1.81 13.36
CA VAL A 200 10.50 1.55 14.08
C VAL A 200 9.92 2.89 14.50
N LYS A 201 8.66 3.16 14.14
CA LYS A 201 7.96 4.37 14.59
C LYS A 201 7.91 4.39 16.13
N PRO A 202 8.40 5.48 16.78
CA PRO A 202 8.28 5.62 18.23
C PRO A 202 6.81 5.58 18.69
N SER A 203 6.55 4.92 19.82
CA SER A 203 5.24 4.99 20.46
C SER A 203 4.98 6.42 20.91
N GLN A 204 3.82 6.98 20.54
CA GLN A 204 3.43 8.27 21.09
C GLN A 204 3.05 8.06 22.55
N ALA A 205 3.69 8.79 23.47
CA ALA A 205 3.25 8.81 24.87
C ALA A 205 1.75 9.19 24.93
N PRO A 206 0.98 8.67 25.92
CA PRO A 206 -0.44 8.96 26.02
C PRO A 206 -0.66 10.47 26.05
N ARG A 207 -1.37 11.01 25.05
CA ARG A 207 -1.78 12.42 25.06
C ARG A 207 -2.73 12.62 26.24
N GLN A 208 -2.32 13.37 27.25
CA GLN A 208 -3.27 13.95 28.21
C GLN A 208 -4.30 14.74 27.40
N ALA A 209 -5.58 14.51 27.67
CA ALA A 209 -6.70 15.16 27.00
C ALA A 209 -6.66 16.67 27.27
N GLY A 210 -5.98 17.41 26.40
CA GLY A 210 -5.99 18.87 26.33
C GLY A 210 -6.66 19.30 25.02
N ALA A 211 -7.76 20.01 25.12
CA ALA A 211 -8.46 20.60 23.99
C ALA A 211 -7.53 21.57 23.22
N GLY A 212 -7.34 21.33 21.92
CA GLY A 212 -6.52 22.18 21.06
C GLY A 212 -6.75 21.91 19.58
N ALA A 213 -7.37 22.91 18.94
CA ALA A 213 -7.72 23.08 17.53
C ALA A 213 -7.11 22.12 16.48
N ALA A 214 -8.00 21.53 15.67
CA ALA A 214 -7.68 20.88 14.42
C ALA A 214 -7.03 21.89 13.45
N ARG A 215 -5.78 21.62 13.06
CA ARG A 215 -5.18 22.18 11.85
C ARG A 215 -5.20 21.09 10.78
N ASN A 216 -5.86 21.39 9.67
CA ASN A 216 -5.83 20.58 8.45
C ASN A 216 -4.45 20.73 7.80
N ASP A 217 -3.52 19.84 8.15
CA ASP A 217 -2.31 19.66 7.36
C ASP A 217 -2.57 18.56 6.32
N ILE A 218 -3.03 19.01 5.15
CA ILE A 218 -2.92 18.26 3.90
C ILE A 218 -1.43 18.14 3.57
N GLY A 219 -0.96 16.89 3.50
CA GLY A 219 0.21 16.40 2.79
C GLY A 219 1.46 17.29 2.71
N LEU A 220 2.53 16.89 3.39
CA LEU A 220 3.87 17.25 2.94
C LEU A 220 4.81 16.04 3.03
N PHE A 221 5.18 15.56 1.85
CA PHE A 221 6.24 14.59 1.61
C PHE A 221 7.59 15.22 1.95
N GLY A 222 8.29 14.62 2.89
CA GLY A 222 9.63 15.02 3.28
C GLY A 222 10.00 14.31 4.58
N ILE A 223 10.57 13.12 4.48
CA ILE A 223 11.36 12.56 5.58
C ILE A 223 12.78 12.52 5.06
N GLY A 224 13.59 13.42 5.62
CA GLY A 224 15.03 13.42 5.47
C GLY A 224 15.59 12.08 5.91
N GLU A 225 16.67 11.70 5.24
CA GLU A 225 17.66 10.77 5.78
C GLU A 225 18.28 11.39 7.06
N ASP A 226 19.20 10.67 7.68
CA ASP A 226 19.96 11.00 8.90
C ASP A 226 19.42 10.28 10.16
N GLU A 227 20.21 9.72 11.06
CA GLU A 227 21.64 9.41 11.18
C GLU A 227 21.67 8.30 12.27
N GLU A 228 22.74 7.50 12.34
CA GLU A 228 22.90 6.47 13.38
C GLU A 228 23.27 7.12 14.72
N GLU A 229 22.61 6.72 15.82
CA GLU A 229 23.14 6.88 17.17
C GLU A 229 22.94 5.60 18.00
N ASP A 230 24.00 5.29 18.75
CA ASP A 230 24.31 4.07 19.49
C ASP A 230 23.93 4.18 20.99
N ASP A 231 24.10 3.04 21.67
CA ASP A 231 24.35 2.82 23.10
C ASP A 231 23.24 2.29 24.04
N SER A 232 23.41 0.99 24.32
CA SER A 232 23.55 0.27 25.62
C SER A 232 22.63 0.56 26.83
N ASP A 233 21.97 -0.48 27.37
CA ASP A 233 22.45 -1.26 28.54
C ASP A 233 21.42 -2.30 29.10
N THR A 234 22.00 -3.28 29.81
CA THR A 234 21.52 -4.50 30.52
C THR A 234 20.48 -4.23 31.66
N ASP A 235 19.78 -5.14 32.36
CA ASP A 235 19.91 -6.58 32.68
C ASP A 235 18.62 -7.14 33.36
N SER A 236 18.62 -8.45 33.64
CA SER A 236 17.90 -9.23 34.68
C SER A 236 16.60 -10.01 34.38
N LEU A 237 16.71 -11.32 34.64
CA LEU A 237 15.69 -12.38 34.67
C LEU A 237 15.24 -12.60 36.13
N ASP A 238 13.93 -12.85 36.38
CA ASP A 238 13.54 -13.89 37.33
C ASP A 238 12.05 -14.31 37.36
N SER A 239 11.88 -15.63 37.46
CA SER A 239 10.80 -16.44 38.06
C SER A 239 9.40 -16.55 37.42
N VAL A 240 8.97 -17.81 37.31
CA VAL A 240 7.77 -18.29 36.59
C VAL A 240 6.67 -18.62 37.60
N ALA A 241 5.51 -17.97 37.46
CA ALA A 241 4.22 -18.38 38.01
C ALA A 241 3.22 -18.52 36.85
N PRO A 242 2.18 -19.38 36.94
CA PRO A 242 1.22 -19.55 35.85
C PRO A 242 0.36 -18.30 35.71
N PHE A 243 0.79 -17.40 34.84
CA PHE A 243 0.30 -16.03 34.75
C PHE A 243 -0.89 -15.93 33.80
N ARG A 244 -2.09 -15.69 34.34
CA ARG A 244 -3.17 -15.03 33.60
C ARG A 244 -2.79 -13.56 33.46
N MET A 245 -2.31 -13.16 32.27
CA MET A 245 -1.95 -11.76 32.00
C MET A 245 -3.19 -10.86 32.13
N PRO A 246 -3.16 -9.77 32.93
CA PRO A 246 -4.12 -8.70 32.76
C PRO A 246 -3.94 -8.14 31.35
N GLU A 247 -5.04 -7.78 30.70
CA GLU A 247 -5.03 -7.19 29.36
C GLU A 247 -4.19 -5.90 29.37
N GLY A 248 -2.88 -6.02 29.15
CA GLY A 248 -2.02 -4.86 28.90
C GLY A 248 -2.61 -4.10 27.73
N ASN A 249 -2.72 -2.77 27.85
CA ASN A 249 -3.38 -1.92 26.88
C ASN A 249 -2.75 -2.12 25.49
N ILE A 250 -3.35 -2.97 24.65
CA ILE A 250 -2.84 -3.25 23.30
C ILE A 250 -3.20 -2.04 22.43
N GLU A 251 -2.23 -1.14 22.27
CA GLU A 251 -2.34 -0.01 21.37
C GLU A 251 -2.34 -0.46 19.90
N PRO A 252 -3.04 0.26 18.99
CA PRO A 252 -3.06 -0.06 17.57
C PRO A 252 -1.66 -0.14 16.94
N ASP A 253 -0.75 0.76 17.31
CA ASP A 253 0.62 0.83 16.77
C ASP A 253 1.47 -0.41 17.11
N HIS A 254 1.00 -1.31 17.97
CA HIS A 254 1.62 -2.62 18.17
C HIS A 254 1.38 -3.58 17.01
N ALA A 255 0.29 -3.42 16.25
CA ALA A 255 -0.11 -4.34 15.19
C ALA A 255 0.92 -4.44 14.06
N PRO A 256 1.47 -3.34 13.51
CA PRO A 256 2.49 -3.42 12.46
C PRO A 256 3.74 -4.22 12.89
N GLN A 257 4.30 -3.95 14.08
CA GLN A 257 5.48 -4.70 14.54
C GLN A 257 5.17 -6.17 14.83
N ALA A 258 3.99 -6.43 15.42
CA ALA A 258 3.53 -7.80 15.67
C ALA A 258 3.27 -8.57 14.37
N PHE A 259 2.78 -7.89 13.33
CA PHE A 259 2.56 -8.48 12.01
C PHE A 259 3.87 -8.86 11.33
N SER A 260 4.86 -7.95 11.30
CA SER A 260 6.20 -8.29 10.79
C SER A 260 6.76 -9.51 11.50
N HIS A 261 6.78 -9.52 12.84
CA HIS A 261 7.22 -10.69 13.61
C HIS A 261 6.40 -11.96 13.31
N PHE A 262 5.07 -11.84 13.22
CA PHE A 262 4.18 -12.95 12.90
C PHE A 262 4.50 -13.56 11.54
N THR A 263 4.75 -12.74 10.51
CA THR A 263 5.03 -13.23 9.16
C THR A 263 6.27 -14.12 9.12
N HIS A 264 7.30 -13.76 9.87
CA HIS A 264 8.50 -14.57 10.02
C HIS A 264 8.22 -15.86 10.78
N SER A 265 7.47 -15.80 11.87
CA SER A 265 7.12 -16.99 12.66
C SER A 265 6.23 -17.98 11.89
N ILE A 266 5.15 -17.51 11.24
CA ILE A 266 4.18 -18.38 10.54
C ILE A 266 4.75 -19.00 9.25
N THR A 267 5.84 -18.46 8.72
CA THR A 267 6.52 -19.00 7.54
C THR A 267 7.74 -19.85 7.89
N ASP A 268 7.87 -20.28 9.15
CA ASP A 268 9.04 -21.03 9.66
C ASP A 268 10.37 -20.31 9.41
N GLY A 269 10.37 -18.98 9.57
CA GLY A 269 11.53 -18.12 9.36
C GLY A 269 11.87 -17.85 7.89
N LYS A 270 10.99 -18.17 6.93
CA LYS A 270 11.29 -18.02 5.50
C LYS A 270 11.09 -16.60 4.99
N ASP A 271 10.02 -15.93 5.39
CA ASP A 271 9.63 -14.60 4.89
C ASP A 271 9.37 -13.63 6.03
N LEU A 272 9.93 -12.42 5.94
CA LEU A 272 9.61 -11.32 6.83
C LEU A 272 9.02 -10.17 6.01
N VAL A 273 7.78 -9.79 6.31
CA VAL A 273 7.12 -8.61 5.72
C VAL A 273 7.46 -7.37 6.56
N CYS A 274 7.99 -6.32 5.94
CA CYS A 274 8.35 -5.05 6.56
C CYS A 274 8.08 -3.88 5.60
N ASP A 275 8.58 -2.69 5.91
CA ASP A 275 8.24 -1.45 5.21
C ASP A 275 6.74 -1.14 5.29
N LEU A 276 6.15 -1.37 6.47
CA LEU A 276 4.73 -1.22 6.70
C LEU A 276 4.35 0.26 6.73
N GLN A 277 3.64 0.68 5.69
CA GLN A 277 3.24 2.06 5.46
C GLN A 277 1.86 2.16 4.82
N GLY A 278 1.12 3.23 5.11
CA GLY A 278 -0.25 3.40 4.65
C GLY A 278 -1.06 4.30 5.58
N VAL A 279 -2.36 4.05 5.67
CA VAL A 279 -3.29 4.82 6.53
C VAL A 279 -3.89 3.92 7.60
N TRP A 280 -4.27 4.53 8.72
CA TRP A 280 -4.95 3.84 9.81
C TRP A 280 -6.17 4.61 10.26
N ASN A 281 -7.26 3.89 10.52
CA ASN A 281 -8.43 4.40 11.22
C ASN A 281 -9.02 3.30 12.13
N GLU A 282 -9.94 3.68 13.01
CA GLU A 282 -10.51 2.77 14.00
C GLU A 282 -11.45 1.72 13.39
N THR A 283 -12.09 2.02 12.25
CA THR A 283 -13.12 1.20 11.61
C THR A 283 -12.55 0.12 10.69
N ASP A 284 -11.59 0.47 9.85
CA ASP A 284 -10.99 -0.38 8.82
C ASP A 284 -9.65 -0.98 9.27
N GLY A 285 -9.05 -0.43 10.33
CA GLY A 285 -7.72 -0.81 10.79
C GLY A 285 -6.62 -0.21 9.92
N PHE A 286 -5.58 -1.00 9.67
CA PHE A 286 -4.44 -0.60 8.84
C PHE A 286 -4.71 -0.97 7.38
N MET A 287 -4.78 0.04 6.51
CA MET A 287 -4.75 -0.11 5.06
C MET A 287 -3.36 0.25 4.58
N LEU A 288 -2.58 -0.76 4.22
CA LEU A 288 -1.16 -0.67 3.91
C LEU A 288 -0.92 -0.83 2.41
N THR A 289 0.24 -0.36 1.96
CA THR A 289 0.70 -0.48 0.58
C THR A 289 2.23 -0.60 0.54
N ASP A 290 2.76 -1.04 -0.60
CA ASP A 290 4.20 -1.10 -0.87
C ASP A 290 5.05 -1.83 0.19
N PRO A 291 4.67 -3.06 0.62
CA PRO A 291 5.50 -3.82 1.55
C PRO A 291 6.80 -4.29 0.91
N VAL A 292 7.80 -4.52 1.75
CA VAL A 292 9.01 -5.28 1.40
C VAL A 292 8.95 -6.66 2.04
N ILE A 293 9.37 -7.69 1.31
CA ILE A 293 9.49 -9.05 1.84
C ILE A 293 10.95 -9.49 1.75
N HIS A 294 11.59 -9.64 2.90
CA HIS A 294 12.91 -10.27 3.00
C HIS A 294 12.76 -11.79 3.01
N HIS A 295 13.57 -12.50 2.22
CA HIS A 295 13.52 -13.97 2.14
C HIS A 295 14.80 -14.64 2.66
N ALA A 296 14.66 -15.61 3.56
CA ALA A 296 15.81 -16.21 4.25
C ALA A 296 16.76 -17.01 3.34
N SER A 297 16.30 -17.52 2.20
CA SER A 297 17.13 -18.32 1.28
C SER A 297 17.84 -17.51 0.18
N GLY A 298 17.76 -16.18 0.19
CA GLY A 298 18.51 -15.35 -0.77
C GLY A 298 17.98 -13.92 -0.87
N LYS A 299 18.81 -13.01 -1.39
CA LYS A 299 18.46 -11.60 -1.63
C LYS A 299 17.84 -11.43 -3.03
N GLY A 300 17.07 -10.37 -3.24
CA GLY A 300 16.53 -9.99 -4.55
C GLY A 300 15.37 -10.85 -5.07
N LYS A 301 14.94 -11.90 -4.36
CA LYS A 301 13.85 -12.78 -4.81
C LYS A 301 12.52 -12.06 -4.86
N ASN A 302 12.33 -11.06 -3.99
CA ASN A 302 11.16 -10.20 -3.96
C ASN A 302 11.41 -8.79 -4.51
N GLY A 303 12.46 -8.62 -5.32
CA GLY A 303 12.87 -7.34 -5.87
C GLY A 303 14.06 -6.74 -5.13
N ARG A 304 14.56 -5.60 -5.61
CA ARG A 304 15.82 -5.00 -5.14
C ARG A 304 15.88 -4.66 -3.64
N THR A 305 14.72 -4.45 -3.03
CA THR A 305 14.59 -4.10 -1.61
C THR A 305 14.65 -5.32 -0.69
N ASP A 306 14.61 -6.55 -1.23
CA ASP A 306 14.81 -7.80 -0.51
C ASP A 306 16.29 -7.99 -0.18
N ARG A 307 16.64 -7.68 1.07
CA ARG A 307 17.99 -7.83 1.65
C ARG A 307 18.22 -9.21 2.26
N GLY A 308 17.29 -10.15 2.08
CA GLY A 308 17.37 -11.51 2.60
C GLY A 308 17.62 -11.58 4.11
N LYS A 309 18.50 -12.49 4.55
CA LYS A 309 18.81 -12.69 5.98
C LYS A 309 19.31 -11.43 6.70
N GLU A 310 20.06 -10.57 6.03
CA GLU A 310 20.52 -9.32 6.64
C GLU A 310 19.36 -8.36 6.94
N GLY A 311 18.39 -8.26 6.03
CA GLY A 311 17.17 -7.50 6.27
C GLY A 311 16.35 -8.06 7.42
N ILE A 312 16.27 -9.39 7.52
CA ILE A 312 15.61 -10.08 8.64
C ILE A 312 16.32 -9.76 9.95
N LYS A 313 17.65 -9.89 9.99
CA LYS A 313 18.46 -9.59 11.17
C LYS A 313 18.25 -8.14 11.64
N LYS A 314 18.37 -7.17 10.73
CA LYS A 314 18.18 -5.74 11.03
C LYS A 314 16.81 -5.42 11.63
N PHE A 315 15.76 -6.10 11.19
CA PHE A 315 14.45 -5.96 11.81
C PHE A 315 14.45 -6.45 13.27
N PHE A 316 15.02 -7.64 13.53
CA PHE A 316 15.05 -8.22 14.88
C PHE A 316 16.02 -7.53 15.85
N GLU A 317 17.02 -6.82 15.34
CA GLU A 317 17.92 -5.96 16.13
C GLU A 317 17.14 -4.83 16.83
N THR A 318 16.15 -4.22 16.15
CA THR A 318 15.35 -3.12 16.72
C THR A 318 13.98 -3.56 17.25
N HIS A 319 13.52 -4.76 16.90
CA HIS A 319 12.22 -5.28 17.34
C HIS A 319 12.20 -5.62 18.83
N LYS A 320 11.22 -5.04 19.54
CA LYS A 320 10.88 -5.38 20.92
C LYS A 320 9.48 -5.99 20.94
N CYS A 321 9.36 -7.24 21.40
CA CYS A 321 8.07 -7.92 21.49
C CYS A 321 7.07 -7.13 22.36
N ASN A 322 6.00 -6.68 21.71
CA ASN A 322 4.93 -5.92 22.35
C ASN A 322 3.80 -6.82 22.89
N PRO A 323 2.81 -6.29 23.63
CA PRO A 323 1.70 -7.07 24.18
C PRO A 323 0.96 -7.94 23.14
N LEU A 324 0.81 -7.46 21.90
CA LEU A 324 0.18 -8.23 20.83
C LEU A 324 1.06 -9.40 20.37
N CYS A 325 2.38 -9.23 20.28
CA CYS A 325 3.31 -10.36 20.05
C CYS A 325 3.15 -11.45 21.12
N LYS A 326 3.04 -11.06 22.39
CA LYS A 326 2.86 -12.00 23.51
C LYS A 326 1.52 -12.73 23.40
N ARG A 327 0.44 -12.01 23.12
CA ARG A 327 -0.90 -12.57 22.90
C ARG A 327 -0.95 -13.57 21.75
N LEU A 328 -0.18 -13.32 20.69
CA LEU A 328 -0.08 -14.22 19.54
C LEU A 328 0.81 -15.44 19.80
N GLY A 329 1.57 -15.46 20.90
CA GLY A 329 2.47 -16.54 21.28
C GLY A 329 3.83 -16.51 20.55
N LEU A 330 4.23 -15.34 20.03
CA LEU A 330 5.43 -15.23 19.18
C LEU A 330 6.75 -15.24 19.96
N ASN A 331 6.70 -15.03 21.27
CA ASN A 331 7.90 -14.83 22.10
C ASN A 331 8.80 -16.07 22.22
N ILE A 332 8.31 -17.27 21.86
CA ILE A 332 9.06 -18.51 22.02
C ILE A 332 10.16 -18.68 20.95
N PHE A 333 10.10 -17.95 19.83
CA PHE A 333 11.04 -18.08 18.71
C PHE A 333 12.05 -16.93 18.56
N ALA A 334 11.80 -15.77 19.17
CA ALA A 334 12.68 -14.61 19.02
C ALA A 334 14.01 -14.74 19.79
N GLU A 335 14.02 -15.51 20.89
CA GLU A 335 15.24 -15.73 21.69
C GLU A 335 16.27 -16.62 20.98
N SER A 336 15.86 -17.50 20.06
CA SER A 336 16.79 -18.40 19.37
C SER A 336 17.57 -17.76 18.22
N MET A 337 17.28 -16.51 17.84
CA MET A 337 17.95 -15.79 16.74
C MET A 337 18.82 -14.62 17.20
N ARG A 338 18.89 -14.36 18.51
CA ARG A 338 19.77 -13.34 19.12
C ARG A 338 21.15 -13.90 19.52
N VAL A 339 21.51 -15.09 19.05
CA VAL A 339 22.79 -15.76 19.34
C VAL A 339 23.75 -15.63 18.17
#